data_AF-A0A2E5AK08-F1
#
_entry.id   AF-A0A2E5AK08-F1
#
_cell.length_a   1.000
_cell.length_b   1.000
_cell.length_c   1.000
_cell.angle_alpha   90.00
_cell.angle_beta   90.00
_cell.angle_gamma   90.00
#
_symmetry.space_group_name_H-M   'P 1'
#
loop_
_entity.id
_entity.type
_entity.pdbx_description
1 polymer ?
#
loop_
_entity_poly.entity_id
_entity_poly.type
_entity_poly.pdbx_seq_one_letter_code
_entity_poly.pdbx_strand_id
1 'polypeptide(L)' 'EGIARIVKNQNYKEMQIGYLAINKNGDYGAYAVHNGFDYALHQNGINKMINAQAFAK' A
#
# COMPACT_ATOMS: atom_id res chain seq x y z
N GLU A 1 16.97 -3.01 5.40
CA GLU A 1 17.73 -1.90 4.79
C GLU A 1 17.35 -1.57 3.32
N GLY A 2 16.22 -2.03 2.77
CA GLY A 2 15.90 -1.80 1.34
C GLY A 2 15.11 -0.52 1.04
N ILE A 3 14.15 -0.16 1.89
CA ILE A 3 13.16 0.90 1.60
C ILE A 3 13.81 2.30 1.71
N ALA A 4 14.72 2.50 2.66
CA ALA A 4 15.39 3.78 2.88
C ALA A 4 16.25 4.26 1.70
N ARG A 5 16.75 3.34 0.85
CA ARG A 5 17.54 3.70 -0.35
C ARG A 5 16.68 4.19 -1.51
N ILE A 6 15.47 3.64 -1.66
CA ILE A 6 14.55 4.00 -2.76
C ILE A 6 13.97 5.40 -2.52
N VAL A 7 13.61 5.70 -1.27
CA VAL A 7 13.00 6.99 -0.88
C VAL A 7 13.97 8.17 -1.00
N LYS A 8 15.28 7.94 -0.89
CA LYS A 8 16.29 9.01 -0.84
C LYS A 8 16.72 9.53 -2.23
N ASN A 9 16.47 8.77 -3.30
CA ASN A 9 16.99 9.04 -4.65
C ASN A 9 15.92 9.23 -5.73
N GLN A 10 14.64 9.18 -5.38
CA GLN A 10 13.52 9.41 -6.30
C GLN A 10 12.59 10.42 -5.66
N ASN A 11 12.09 11.36 -6.46
CA ASN A 11 11.18 12.41 -6.02
C ASN A 11 9.84 11.78 -5.61
N TYR A 12 9.76 11.18 -4.42
CA TYR A 12 8.60 10.45 -3.91
C TYR A 12 7.34 11.33 -3.81
N LYS A 13 7.51 12.66 -3.88
CA LYS A 13 6.40 13.62 -4.01
C LYS A 13 5.70 13.55 -5.37
N GLU A 14 6.39 13.15 -6.44
CA GLU A 14 5.83 13.02 -7.79
C GLU A 14 5.53 11.56 -8.18
N MET A 15 5.99 10.59 -7.38
CA MET A 15 5.78 9.17 -7.66
C MET A 15 4.86 8.53 -6.62
N GLN A 16 3.76 7.93 -7.07
CA GLN A 16 2.88 7.15 -6.21
C GLN A 16 3.45 5.76 -5.99
N ILE A 17 3.75 5.44 -4.74
CA ILE A 17 4.19 4.11 -4.31
C ILE A 17 3.13 3.56 -3.36
N GLY A 18 2.55 2.41 -3.72
CA GLY A 18 1.65 1.64 -2.88
C GLY A 18 2.26 0.29 -2.58
N TYR A 19 2.13 -0.15 -1.33
CA TYR A 19 2.49 -1.47 -0.86
C TYR A 19 1.21 -2.18 -0.42
N LEU A 20 1.02 -3.41 -0.89
CA LEU A 20 0.02 -4.34 -0.37
C LEU A 20 0.76 -5.60 0.04
N ALA A 21 0.67 -5.96 1.31
CA ALA A 21 1.29 -7.14 1.87
C ALA A 21 0.22 -8.04 2.48
N ILE A 22 0.43 -9.35 2.32
CA ILE A 22 -0.40 -10.39 2.92
C ILE A 22 0.52 -11.45 3.53
N ASN A 23 0.16 -11.96 4.70
CA ASN A 23 0.86 -13.08 5.32
C ASN A 23 0.12 -14.41 5.07
N LYS A 24 0.77 -15.54 5.42
CA LYS A 24 0.17 -16.87 5.25
C LYS A 24 -1.06 -17.12 6.15
N ASN A 25 -1.24 -16.32 7.18
CA ASN A 25 -2.39 -16.40 8.08
C ASN A 25 -3.61 -15.62 7.54
N GLY A 26 -3.44 -14.87 6.44
CA GLY A 26 -4.48 -14.06 5.84
C GLY A 26 -4.59 -12.64 6.41
N ASP A 27 -3.69 -12.23 7.31
CA ASP A 27 -3.58 -10.81 7.68
C ASP A 27 -3.02 -10.02 6.51
N TYR A 28 -3.60 -8.86 6.28
CA TYR A 28 -3.24 -7.98 5.19
C TYR A 28 -2.96 -6.57 5.72
N GLY A 29 -2.09 -5.86 5.03
CA GLY A 29 -1.78 -4.46 5.29
C GLY A 29 -1.47 -3.75 3.98
N ALA A 30 -1.98 -2.54 3.85
CA ALA A 30 -1.73 -1.71 2.68
C ALA A 30 -1.30 -0.31 3.10
N TYR A 31 -0.31 0.24 2.40
CA TYR A 31 0.23 1.55 2.68
C TYR A 31 0.63 2.27 1.41
N ALA A 32 0.28 3.54 1.28
CA ALA A 32 0.60 4.36 0.11
C ALA A 32 1.31 5.65 0.50
N VAL A 33 2.11 6.18 -0.42
CA VAL A 33 2.73 7.50 -0.23
C VAL A 33 1.68 8.60 -0.39
N HIS A 34 0.82 8.50 -1.40
CA HIS A 34 -0.25 9.47 -1.69
C HIS A 34 -1.63 8.82 -1.52
N ASN A 35 -2.64 9.66 -1.25
CA ASN A 35 -4.05 9.26 -1.23
C ASN A 35 -4.51 8.73 -2.61
N GLY A 36 -5.58 7.92 -2.60
CA GLY A 36 -6.19 7.39 -3.83
C GLY A 36 -5.70 6.00 -4.26
N PHE A 37 -5.00 5.28 -3.38
CA PHE A 37 -4.69 3.87 -3.58
C PHE A 37 -5.74 2.98 -2.89
N ASP A 38 -6.58 2.33 -3.70
CA ASP A 38 -7.56 1.34 -3.26
C ASP A 38 -7.13 -0.07 -3.70
N TYR A 39 -7.51 -1.06 -2.91
CA TYR A 39 -7.31 -2.47 -3.25
C TYR A 39 -8.56 -3.29 -2.97
N ALA A 40 -8.76 -4.34 -3.77
CA ALA A 40 -9.82 -5.31 -3.58
C ALA A 40 -9.31 -6.46 -2.70
N LEU A 41 -9.96 -6.69 -1.56
CA LEU A 41 -9.76 -7.86 -0.73
C LEU A 41 -10.86 -8.88 -1.04
N HIS A 42 -10.47 -10.02 -1.59
CA HIS A 42 -11.34 -11.19 -1.70
C HIS A 42 -11.02 -12.17 -0.58
N GLN A 43 -11.94 -12.34 0.36
CA GLN A 43 -11.78 -13.31 1.46
C GLN A 43 -13.12 -13.98 1.77
N ASN A 44 -13.10 -15.31 1.90
CA ASN A 44 -14.28 -16.12 2.23
C ASN A 44 -15.47 -15.88 1.29
N GLY A 45 -15.22 -15.69 -0.01
CA GLY A 45 -16.25 -15.43 -1.02
C GLY A 45 -16.79 -14.00 -1.03
N ILE A 46 -16.26 -13.11 -0.19
CA ILE A 46 -16.68 -11.70 -0.10
C ILE A 46 -15.61 -10.82 -0.75
N ASN A 47 -16.02 -9.95 -1.67
CA ASN A 47 -15.19 -8.88 -2.20
C ASN A 47 -15.46 -7.59 -1.43
N LYS A 48 -14.39 -6.95 -0.93
CA LYS A 48 -14.44 -5.63 -0.32
C LYS A 48 -13.39 -4.73 -0.96
N MET A 49 -13.77 -3.49 -1.27
CA MET A 49 -12.82 -2.45 -1.64
C MET A 49 -12.36 -1.76 -0.36
N ILE A 50 -11.04 -1.67 -0.18
CA ILE A 50 -10.42 -1.06 0.99
C ILE A 50 -9.47 0.03 0.52
N ASN A 51 -9.60 1.22 1.10
CA ASN A 51 -8.67 2.32 0.88
C ASN A 51 -7.43 2.10 1.75
N ALA A 52 -6.25 2.14 1.13
CA ALA A 52 -5.00 1.98 1.86
C ALA A 52 -4.67 3.25 2.64
N GLN A 53 -3.99 3.08 3.77
CA GLN A 53 -3.55 4.21 4.56
C GLN A 53 -2.43 4.97 3.83
N ALA A 54 -2.57 6.29 3.72
CA ALA A 54 -1.58 7.13 3.05
C ALA A 54 -0.65 7.85 4.04
N PHE A 55 0.60 8.08 3.64
CA PHE A 55 1.58 8.87 4.38
C PHE A 55 1.42 10.37 4.16
N ALA A 56 1.27 10.80 2.92
CA ALA A 56 1.04 12.19 2.54
C ALA A 56 -0.44 12.43 2.28
N LYS A 57 -0.94 13.56 2.80
CA LYS A 57 -2.35 13.96 2.71
C LYS A 57 -2.60 14.80 1.46
#